data_AF-A0A5F9CLN6-F1
#
_entry.id   AF-A0A5F9CLN6-F1
#
_cell.length_a   1.000
_cell.length_b   1.000
_cell.length_c   1.000
_cell.angle_alpha   90.00
_cell.angle_beta   90.00
_cell.angle_gamma   90.00
#
_symmetry.space_group_name_H-M   'P 1'
#
loop_
_entity.id
_entity.type
_entity.pdbx_description
1 polymer ?
#
loop_
_entity_poly.entity_id
_entity_poly.type
_entity_poly.pdbx_seq_one_letter_code
_entity_poly.pdbx_strand_id
1 'polypeptide(L)'
;AVCCGAGWGGLTRSGSNSLTWVSRRSPSASAEAFAYVSKLLSQSKFDLLEEIVAKEVLHVLKEKVTSLPDNHKSALAADIDEIVYTSTGDISIYYDEKGRKFVNILMCFWYLTSANVPNETIRGASVFQVKLGDQNVETKQLLSANYEFQREFTQGVKPNWTIARIENPKLLEKYLGHLIFT
;
A
#
# COMPACT_ATOMS: atom_id res chain seq x y z
N ALA A 1 7.71 22.74 7.21
CA ALA A 1 7.78 22.77 5.74
C ALA A 1 8.26 21.41 5.26
N VAL A 2 7.36 20.62 4.66
CA VAL A 2 7.76 19.44 3.89
C VAL A 2 7.66 19.87 2.44
N CYS A 3 8.80 20.02 1.78
CA CYS A 3 8.86 20.31 0.36
C CYS A 3 8.32 19.09 -0.40
N CYS A 4 7.09 19.18 -0.90
CA CYS A 4 6.66 18.41 -2.07
C CYS A 4 7.40 18.98 -3.29
N GLY A 5 8.67 18.61 -3.43
CA GLY A 5 9.52 19.01 -4.55
C GLY A 5 9.21 18.14 -5.76
N ALA A 6 8.64 18.76 -6.79
CA ALA A 6 8.58 18.24 -8.14
C ALA A 6 9.97 17.79 -8.62
N GLY A 7 9.99 16.76 -9.46
CA GLY A 7 11.13 15.87 -9.64
C GLY A 7 12.34 16.41 -10.40
N TRP A 8 13.39 15.60 -10.36
CA TRP A 8 14.54 15.65 -11.25
C TRP A 8 14.93 14.20 -11.60
N GLY A 9 14.44 13.72 -12.74
CA GLY A 9 14.96 12.49 -13.35
C GLY A 9 16.22 12.82 -14.16
N GLY A 10 17.30 12.06 -13.97
CA GLY A 10 18.53 12.18 -14.76
C GLY A 10 18.56 11.19 -15.93
N LEU A 11 19.10 11.61 -17.08
CA LEU A 11 19.41 10.73 -18.20
C LEU A 11 20.52 9.74 -17.81
N THR A 12 20.35 8.45 -18.10
CA THR A 12 21.47 7.49 -18.11
C THR A 12 21.57 6.84 -19.49
N ARG A 13 22.77 6.81 -20.04
CA ARG A 13 23.07 6.25 -21.36
C ARG A 13 23.38 4.76 -21.20
N SER A 14 22.50 3.90 -21.71
CA SER A 14 22.85 2.48 -21.87
C SER A 14 23.72 2.30 -23.12
N GLY A 15 24.49 1.21 -23.19
CA GLY A 15 25.47 0.93 -24.25
C GLY A 15 24.91 0.73 -25.66
N SER A 16 23.58 0.73 -25.85
CA SER A 16 22.94 0.86 -27.16
C SER A 16 22.46 2.31 -27.31
N ASN A 17 22.50 2.87 -28.51
CA ASN A 17 22.13 4.25 -28.85
C ASN A 17 20.66 4.64 -28.56
N SER A 18 19.98 3.98 -27.61
CA SER A 18 18.64 4.25 -27.13
C SER A 18 18.68 5.09 -25.86
N LEU A 19 18.07 6.28 -25.92
CA LEU A 19 17.75 7.10 -24.76
C LEU A 19 16.48 6.54 -24.12
N THR A 20 16.62 5.71 -23.08
CA THR A 20 15.48 5.27 -22.28
C THR A 20 15.21 6.28 -21.17
N TRP A 21 13.99 6.82 -21.14
CA TRP A 21 13.48 7.55 -19.98
C TRP A 21 13.28 6.57 -18.82
N VAL A 22 14.28 6.41 -17.96
CA VAL A 22 14.07 5.81 -16.65
C VAL A 22 13.63 6.93 -15.72
N SER A 23 12.32 7.07 -15.53
CA SER A 23 11.78 7.92 -14.46
C SER A 23 12.16 7.28 -13.12
N ARG A 24 13.39 7.49 -12.64
CA ARG A 24 13.76 7.23 -11.24
C ARG A 24 13.11 8.31 -10.38
N ARG A 25 11.79 8.26 -10.25
CA ARG A 25 11.08 8.99 -9.21
C ARG A 25 11.48 8.30 -7.92
N SER A 26 12.22 9.00 -7.05
CA SER A 26 12.45 8.49 -5.69
C SER A 26 11.08 8.17 -5.09
N PRO A 27 10.87 6.97 -4.55
CA PRO A 27 9.61 6.62 -3.95
C PRO A 27 9.24 7.61 -2.84
N SER A 28 7.95 7.93 -2.68
CA SER A 28 7.51 8.69 -1.53
C SER A 28 7.65 7.84 -0.27
N ALA A 29 7.85 8.48 0.89
CA ALA A 29 7.88 7.78 2.18
C ALA A 29 6.61 6.93 2.43
N SER A 30 5.47 7.37 1.92
CA SER A 30 4.21 6.60 1.98
C SER A 30 4.25 5.32 1.13
N ALA A 31 4.89 5.35 -0.04
CA ALA A 31 5.07 4.18 -0.89
C ALA A 31 6.07 3.18 -0.28
N GLU A 32 7.15 3.68 0.34
CA GLU A 32 8.11 2.84 1.07
C GLU A 32 7.44 2.13 2.27
N ALA A 33 6.69 2.88 3.08
CA ALA A 33 5.95 2.32 4.21
C ALA A 33 4.92 1.28 3.75
N PHE A 34 4.18 1.56 2.67
CA PHE A 34 3.24 0.62 2.06
C PHE A 34 3.95 -0.66 1.58
N ALA A 35 5.02 -0.56 0.80
CA ALA A 35 5.77 -1.71 0.31
C ALA A 35 6.30 -2.57 1.47
N TYR A 36 6.84 -1.93 2.51
CA TYR A 36 7.35 -2.62 3.69
C TYR A 36 6.24 -3.37 4.45
N VAL A 37 5.14 -2.69 4.78
CA VAL A 37 4.06 -3.29 5.58
C VAL A 37 3.30 -4.35 4.80
N SER A 38 3.05 -4.12 3.51
CA SER A 38 2.40 -5.10 2.63
C SER A 38 3.18 -6.40 2.52
N LYS A 39 4.52 -6.32 2.46
CA LYS A 39 5.42 -7.48 2.51
C LYS A 39 5.35 -8.22 3.84
N LEU A 40 5.36 -7.50 4.98
CA LEU A 40 5.20 -8.13 6.29
C LEU A 40 3.86 -8.85 6.44
N LEU A 41 2.78 -8.26 5.93
CA LEU A 41 1.45 -8.87 5.90
C LEU A 41 1.44 -10.16 5.05
N SER A 42 2.05 -10.15 3.86
CA SER A 42 2.15 -11.35 3.02
C SER A 42 2.88 -12.51 3.69
N GLN A 43 3.79 -12.20 4.61
CA GLN A 43 4.62 -13.16 5.36
C GLN A 43 4.05 -13.47 6.75
N SER A 44 2.88 -12.91 7.12
CA SER A 44 2.27 -13.03 8.44
C SER A 44 3.20 -12.65 9.60
N LYS A 45 4.15 -11.71 9.38
CA LYS A 45 5.12 -11.25 10.39
C LYS A 45 4.52 -10.18 11.28
N PHE A 46 3.50 -10.54 12.05
CA PHE A 46 2.73 -9.57 12.82
C PHE A 46 3.49 -8.93 13.99
N ASP A 47 4.50 -9.59 14.55
CA ASP A 47 5.30 -9.04 15.64
C ASP A 47 6.04 -7.75 15.20
N LEU A 48 6.50 -7.71 13.95
CA LEU A 48 7.14 -6.53 13.36
C LEU A 48 6.15 -5.40 13.01
N LEU A 49 4.85 -5.71 12.96
CA LEU A 49 3.81 -4.73 12.69
C LEU A 49 3.34 -4.00 13.95
N GLU A 50 3.63 -4.53 15.14
CA GLU A 50 3.21 -3.94 16.44
C GLU A 50 3.80 -2.54 16.68
N GLU A 51 4.94 -2.23 16.06
CA GLU A 51 5.59 -0.92 16.18
C GLU A 51 5.06 0.13 15.19
N ILE A 52 4.29 -0.30 14.17
CA ILE A 52 3.97 0.52 12.98
C ILE A 52 2.46 0.66 12.80
N VAL A 53 1.70 -0.38 13.12
CA VAL A 53 0.26 -0.47 12.93
C VAL A 53 -0.44 -0.33 14.28
N ALA A 54 -1.55 0.42 14.32
CA ALA A 54 -2.35 0.54 15.52
C ALA A 54 -2.80 -0.84 16.02
N LYS A 55 -2.80 -1.03 17.35
CA LYS A 55 -3.01 -2.35 17.98
C LYS A 55 -4.36 -2.96 17.60
N GLU A 56 -5.39 -2.13 17.55
CA GLU A 56 -6.76 -2.49 17.22
C GLU A 56 -6.86 -3.01 15.78
N VAL A 57 -6.16 -2.34 14.86
CA VAL A 57 -6.07 -2.73 13.44
C VAL A 57 -5.30 -4.03 13.30
N LEU A 58 -4.20 -4.18 14.02
CA LEU A 58 -3.36 -5.37 13.94
C LEU A 58 -4.10 -6.63 14.40
N HIS A 59 -4.95 -6.53 15.42
CA HIS A 59 -5.78 -7.65 15.86
C HIS A 59 -6.70 -8.15 14.74
N VAL A 60 -7.41 -7.24 14.07
CA VAL A 60 -8.28 -7.57 12.93
C VAL A 60 -7.47 -8.11 11.74
N LEU A 61 -6.28 -7.57 11.47
CA LEU A 61 -5.42 -8.05 10.40
C LEU A 61 -4.88 -9.46 10.66
N LYS A 62 -4.52 -9.79 11.91
CA LYS A 62 -4.07 -11.14 12.30
C LYS A 62 -5.13 -12.18 11.92
N GLU A 63 -6.39 -11.94 12.23
CA GLU A 63 -7.51 -12.84 11.88
C GLU A 63 -7.73 -12.94 10.37
N LYS A 64 -7.82 -11.79 9.69
CA LYS A 64 -8.07 -11.73 8.25
C LYS A 64 -6.95 -12.38 7.45
N VAL A 65 -5.71 -12.02 7.70
CA VAL A 65 -4.55 -12.53 6.94
C VAL A 65 -4.34 -14.01 7.20
N THR A 66 -4.51 -14.50 8.43
CA THR A 66 -4.32 -15.93 8.73
C THR A 66 -5.32 -16.82 7.99
N SER A 67 -6.56 -16.35 7.81
CA SER A 67 -7.60 -17.07 7.06
C SER A 67 -7.43 -17.03 5.54
N LEU A 68 -6.51 -16.23 5.01
CA LEU A 68 -6.27 -16.17 3.57
C LEU A 68 -5.53 -17.40 3.03
N PRO A 69 -5.91 -17.88 1.84
CA PRO A 69 -5.07 -18.79 1.07
C PRO A 69 -3.70 -18.17 0.73
N ASP A 70 -2.67 -19.01 0.56
CA ASP A 70 -1.29 -18.54 0.39
C ASP A 70 -1.08 -17.70 -0.87
N ASN A 71 -1.82 -17.97 -1.96
CA ASN A 71 -1.79 -17.14 -3.15
C ASN A 71 -2.35 -15.73 -2.89
N HIS A 72 -3.39 -15.59 -2.06
CA HIS A 72 -3.95 -14.29 -1.68
C HIS A 72 -3.03 -13.53 -0.72
N LYS A 73 -2.36 -14.24 0.20
CA LYS A 73 -1.32 -13.64 1.05
C LYS A 73 -0.17 -13.10 0.20
N SER A 74 0.31 -13.90 -0.74
CA SER A 74 1.38 -13.50 -1.68
C SER A 74 0.97 -12.27 -2.49
N ALA A 75 -0.30 -12.17 -2.89
CA ALA A 75 -0.84 -11.03 -3.61
C ALA A 75 -0.91 -9.73 -2.79
N LEU A 76 -0.80 -9.78 -1.46
CA LEU A 76 -0.73 -8.58 -0.63
C LEU A 76 0.58 -7.83 -0.83
N ALA A 77 1.69 -8.54 -1.10
CA ALA A 77 3.00 -7.93 -1.23
C ALA A 77 3.05 -7.05 -2.48
N ALA A 78 3.55 -5.83 -2.31
CA ALA A 78 3.87 -4.93 -3.39
C ALA A 78 5.33 -4.52 -3.27
N ASP A 79 6.13 -4.84 -4.29
CA ASP A 79 7.45 -4.21 -4.41
C ASP A 79 7.29 -2.78 -4.91
N ILE A 80 8.24 -1.92 -4.55
CA ILE A 80 8.15 -0.48 -4.82
C ILE A 80 8.08 -0.16 -6.31
N ASP A 81 8.76 -0.97 -7.13
CA ASP A 81 8.77 -0.88 -8.59
C ASP A 81 7.47 -1.39 -9.23
N GLU A 82 6.65 -2.12 -8.47
CA GLU A 82 5.35 -2.63 -8.92
C GLU A 82 4.19 -1.69 -8.56
N ILE A 83 4.45 -0.63 -7.78
CA ILE A 83 3.48 0.43 -7.51
C ILE A 83 3.36 1.32 -8.75
N VAL A 84 2.23 1.22 -9.43
CA VAL A 84 1.94 1.94 -10.68
C VAL A 84 1.48 3.36 -10.41
N TYR A 85 0.66 3.54 -9.37
CA TYR A 85 0.07 4.83 -9.04
C TYR A 85 -0.20 4.95 -7.55
N THR A 86 -0.14 6.18 -7.05
CA THR A 86 -0.49 6.53 -5.67
C THR A 86 -1.32 7.81 -5.68
N SER A 87 -2.34 7.87 -4.83
CA SER A 87 -3.18 9.06 -4.66
C SER A 87 -3.34 9.35 -3.18
N THR A 88 -3.24 10.62 -2.82
CA THR A 88 -3.71 11.10 -1.52
C THR A 88 -5.23 11.23 -1.60
N GLY A 89 -5.92 10.60 -0.65
CA GLY A 89 -7.34 10.76 -0.42
C GLY A 89 -7.59 11.85 0.62
N ASP A 90 -8.54 11.60 1.51
CA ASP A 90 -8.91 12.56 2.54
C ASP A 90 -7.79 12.81 3.56
N ILE A 91 -7.65 14.08 3.93
CA ILE A 91 -6.83 14.53 5.05
C ILE A 91 -7.78 15.06 6.12
N SER A 92 -7.75 14.47 7.30
CA SER A 92 -8.54 14.93 8.43
C SER A 92 -7.65 15.36 9.59
N ILE A 93 -8.06 16.42 10.27
CA ILE A 93 -7.43 16.89 11.50
C ILE A 93 -8.50 16.88 12.57
N TYR A 94 -8.21 16.25 13.70
CA TYR A 94 -9.14 16.21 14.83
C TYR A 94 -8.43 16.43 16.15
N TYR A 95 -9.23 16.81 17.14
CA TYR A 95 -8.81 17.10 18.50
C TYR A 95 -9.62 16.19 19.41
N ASP A 96 -8.96 15.47 20.31
CA ASP A 96 -9.67 14.68 21.30
C ASP A 96 -10.05 15.52 22.53
N GLU A 97 -10.88 14.95 23.40
CA GLU A 97 -11.35 15.59 24.63
C GLU A 97 -10.21 15.93 25.61
N LYS A 98 -9.04 15.30 25.44
CA LYS A 98 -7.83 15.54 26.25
C LYS A 98 -6.94 16.63 25.65
N GLY A 99 -7.37 17.27 24.55
CA GLY A 99 -6.63 18.33 23.87
C GLY A 99 -5.49 17.83 22.98
N ARG A 100 -5.38 16.51 22.74
CA ARG A 100 -4.42 15.94 21.79
C ARG A 100 -4.86 16.23 20.37
N LYS A 101 -3.90 16.42 19.47
CA LYS A 101 -4.12 16.83 18.09
C LYS A 101 -3.60 15.78 17.13
N PHE A 102 -4.45 15.33 16.21
CA PHE A 102 -4.12 14.24 15.28
C PHE A 102 -4.39 14.65 13.85
N VAL A 103 -3.52 14.20 12.95
CA VAL A 103 -3.74 14.26 11.50
C VAL A 103 -3.83 12.84 10.98
N ASN A 104 -4.84 12.56 10.16
CA ASN A 104 -4.97 11.34 9.39
C ASN A 104 -4.85 11.66 7.91
N ILE A 105 -4.09 10.86 7.17
CA ILE A 105 -3.92 10.97 5.73
C ILE A 105 -4.26 9.61 5.11
N LEU A 106 -5.34 9.57 4.34
CA LEU A 106 -5.66 8.41 3.53
C LEU A 106 -4.79 8.39 2.28
N MET A 107 -4.12 7.27 2.03
CA MET A 107 -3.34 7.03 0.82
C MET A 107 -3.87 5.79 0.12
N CYS A 108 -4.11 5.92 -1.19
CA CYS A 108 -4.49 4.80 -2.04
C CYS A 108 -3.29 4.41 -2.92
N PHE A 109 -3.02 3.11 -3.00
CA PHE A 109 -1.94 2.52 -3.76
C PHE A 109 -2.51 1.57 -4.79
N TRP A 110 -2.02 1.65 -6.03
CA TRP A 110 -2.34 0.70 -7.09
C TRP A 110 -1.05 0.02 -7.52
N TYR A 111 -1.03 -1.30 -7.43
CA TYR A 111 0.18 -2.10 -7.66
C TYR A 111 -0.14 -3.36 -8.46
N LEU A 112 0.88 -3.85 -9.16
CA LEU A 112 0.80 -5.08 -9.93
C LEU A 112 1.21 -6.27 -9.07
N THR A 113 0.58 -7.42 -9.28
CA THR A 113 1.00 -8.70 -8.70
C THR A 113 0.97 -9.80 -9.75
N SER A 114 1.94 -10.71 -9.68
CA SER A 114 1.96 -11.95 -10.48
C SER A 114 1.31 -13.13 -9.75
N ALA A 115 0.82 -12.92 -8.52
CA ALA A 115 0.14 -13.97 -7.77
C ALA A 115 -1.15 -14.40 -8.48
N ASN A 116 -1.34 -15.70 -8.60
CA ASN A 116 -2.53 -16.27 -9.25
C ASN A 116 -3.74 -16.20 -8.30
N VAL A 117 -4.40 -15.05 -8.26
CA VAL A 117 -5.65 -14.86 -7.50
C VAL A 117 -6.84 -15.12 -8.44
N PRO A 118 -7.74 -16.08 -8.11
CA PRO A 118 -8.90 -16.39 -8.94
C PRO A 118 -9.74 -15.15 -9.22
N ASN A 119 -10.04 -14.91 -10.50
CA ASN A 119 -10.74 -13.74 -11.02
C ASN A 119 -12.26 -13.74 -10.72
N GLU A 120 -12.76 -14.63 -9.86
CA GLU A 120 -14.17 -15.03 -9.77
C GLU A 120 -15.15 -13.94 -9.31
N THR A 121 -14.71 -12.71 -9.06
CA THR A 121 -15.59 -11.63 -8.55
C THR A 121 -15.28 -10.25 -9.15
N ILE A 122 -14.81 -10.20 -10.39
CA ILE A 122 -14.23 -8.95 -10.89
C ILE A 122 -15.16 -8.22 -11.89
N ARG A 123 -15.94 -7.27 -11.38
CA ARG A 123 -16.16 -6.00 -12.10
C ARG A 123 -14.99 -5.07 -11.72
N GLY A 124 -14.06 -4.82 -12.65
CA GLY A 124 -13.10 -3.70 -12.53
C GLY A 124 -11.63 -4.01 -12.21
N ALA A 125 -11.17 -5.26 -12.18
CA ALA A 125 -9.74 -5.57 -12.28
C ALA A 125 -9.39 -5.82 -13.74
N SER A 126 -8.58 -4.93 -14.28
CA SER A 126 -7.91 -5.12 -15.55
C SER A 126 -6.74 -6.10 -15.32
N VAL A 127 -6.87 -7.30 -15.86
CA VAL A 127 -5.74 -8.22 -16.03
C VAL A 127 -4.88 -7.65 -17.16
N PHE A 128 -3.59 -7.46 -16.90
CA PHE A 128 -2.64 -6.96 -17.90
C PHE A 128 -1.66 -8.06 -18.27
N GLN A 129 -1.51 -8.30 -19.56
CA GLN A 129 -0.41 -9.11 -20.09
C GLN A 129 0.75 -8.18 -20.38
N VAL A 130 1.85 -8.33 -19.64
CA VAL A 130 3.05 -7.52 -19.84
C VAL A 130 4.10 -8.37 -20.55
N LYS A 131 4.51 -7.94 -21.75
CA LYS A 131 5.69 -8.49 -22.43
C LYS A 131 6.91 -7.68 -22.02
N LEU A 132 7.81 -8.29 -21.26
CA LEU A 132 9.11 -7.69 -20.94
C LEU A 132 10.18 -8.28 -21.86
N GLY A 133 10.39 -7.67 -23.04
CA GLY A 133 11.40 -8.11 -24.01
C GLY A 133 11.15 -9.50 -24.58
N ASP A 134 12.21 -10.30 -24.72
CA ASP A 134 12.19 -11.68 -25.26
C ASP A 134 11.78 -12.74 -24.23
N GLN A 135 11.32 -12.35 -23.03
CA GLN A 135 10.87 -13.27 -22.00
C GLN A 135 9.37 -13.61 -22.14
N ASN A 136 8.98 -14.73 -21.54
CA ASN A 136 7.58 -15.18 -21.48
C ASN A 136 6.65 -14.07 -20.99
N VAL A 137 5.43 -14.03 -21.56
CA VAL A 137 4.39 -13.09 -21.14
C VAL A 137 4.05 -13.33 -19.67
N GLU A 138 4.41 -12.39 -18.79
CA GLU A 138 3.93 -12.41 -17.42
C GLU A 138 2.53 -11.82 -17.38
N THR A 139 1.60 -12.56 -16.79
CA THR A 139 0.26 -12.05 -16.51
C THR A 139 0.30 -11.40 -15.13
N LYS A 140 0.10 -10.07 -15.10
CA LYS A 140 0.01 -9.31 -13.86
C LYS A 140 -1.42 -8.83 -13.64
N GLN A 141 -1.83 -8.79 -12.39
CA GLN A 141 -3.13 -8.26 -11.97
C GLN A 141 -2.94 -6.92 -11.26
N LEU A 142 -3.80 -5.94 -11.57
CA LEU A 142 -3.82 -4.66 -10.85
C LEU A 142 -4.70 -4.75 -9.61
N LEU A 143 -4.07 -4.55 -8.46
CA LEU A 143 -4.73 -4.47 -7.16
C LEU A 143 -4.66 -3.05 -6.60
N SER A 144 -5.47 -2.80 -5.57
CA SER A 144 -5.47 -1.55 -4.83
C SER A 144 -5.50 -1.80 -3.33
N ALA A 145 -4.84 -0.92 -2.57
CA ALA A 145 -4.91 -0.91 -1.12
C ALA A 145 -4.98 0.53 -0.59
N ASN A 146 -5.71 0.72 0.50
CA ASN A 146 -5.84 2.01 1.17
C ASN A 146 -5.21 1.93 2.56
N TYR A 147 -4.33 2.88 2.87
CA TYR A 147 -3.67 2.98 4.16
C TYR A 147 -3.99 4.36 4.75
N GLU A 148 -4.48 4.39 5.98
CA GLU A 148 -4.63 5.64 6.72
C GLU A 148 -3.44 5.82 7.65
N PHE A 149 -2.63 6.83 7.36
CA PHE A 149 -1.48 7.21 8.18
C PHE A 149 -1.93 8.26 9.18
N GLN A 150 -1.75 7.97 10.46
CA GLN A 150 -2.06 8.87 11.56
C GLN A 150 -0.78 9.36 12.21
N ARG A 151 -0.78 10.64 12.63
CA ARG A 151 0.26 11.18 13.49
C ARG A 151 -0.32 12.13 14.53
N GLU A 152 0.16 12.01 15.75
CA GLU A 152 -0.05 13.02 16.78
C GLU A 152 0.91 14.21 16.54
N PHE A 153 0.37 15.43 16.58
CA PHE A 153 1.14 16.67 16.42
C PHE A 153 0.98 17.63 17.60
N THR A 154 0.53 17.13 18.75
CA THR A 154 0.55 17.84 20.04
C THR A 154 1.98 18.29 20.38
N GLN A 155 2.13 19.48 20.95
CA GLN A 155 3.45 20.00 21.34
C GLN A 155 4.12 19.07 22.37
N GLY A 156 5.39 18.74 22.13
CA GLY A 156 6.18 17.87 23.01
C GLY A 156 6.04 16.37 22.73
N VAL A 157 5.16 15.95 21.82
CA VAL A 157 5.00 14.54 21.42
C VAL A 157 5.98 14.18 20.30
N LYS A 158 6.50 12.94 20.33
CA LYS A 158 7.36 12.44 19.25
C LYS A 158 6.59 12.40 17.93
N PRO A 159 7.18 12.85 16.82
CA PRO A 159 6.49 13.02 15.54
C PRO A 159 6.32 11.69 14.76
N ASN A 160 5.96 10.61 15.45
CA ASN A 160 5.86 9.28 14.85
C ASN A 160 4.56 9.13 14.06
N TRP A 161 4.64 8.39 12.95
CA TRP A 161 3.49 7.97 12.18
C TRP A 161 3.11 6.55 12.55
N THR A 162 1.81 6.29 12.61
CA THR A 162 1.21 4.97 12.83
C THR A 162 0.20 4.72 11.71
N ILE A 163 0.08 3.48 11.24
CA ILE A 163 -0.98 3.12 10.31
C ILE A 163 -2.24 2.78 11.12
N ALA A 164 -3.26 3.64 11.01
CA ALA A 164 -4.52 3.57 11.75
C ALA A 164 -5.62 2.82 10.99
N ARG A 165 -5.43 2.54 9.69
CA ARG A 165 -6.33 1.68 8.90
C ARG A 165 -5.57 1.05 7.74
N ILE A 166 -5.86 -0.23 7.46
CA ILE A 166 -5.39 -0.94 6.27
C ILE A 166 -6.61 -1.61 5.63
N GLU A 167 -6.84 -1.28 4.37
CA GLU A 167 -7.87 -1.90 3.55
C GLU A 167 -7.24 -2.43 2.26
N ASN A 168 -7.62 -3.64 1.89
CA ASN A 168 -7.37 -4.17 0.56
C ASN A 168 -8.70 -4.77 0.09
N PRO A 169 -9.53 -4.00 -0.63
CA PRO A 169 -10.88 -4.41 -0.98
C PRO A 169 -10.97 -5.82 -1.58
N LYS A 170 -9.99 -6.18 -2.41
CA LYS A 170 -10.01 -7.48 -3.10
C LYS A 170 -9.52 -8.64 -2.25
N LEU A 171 -8.63 -8.39 -1.29
CA LEU A 171 -7.97 -9.45 -0.53
C LEU A 171 -8.43 -9.53 0.93
N LEU A 172 -8.80 -8.41 1.57
CA LEU A 172 -9.09 -8.31 3.02
C LEU A 172 -10.54 -7.89 3.35
N GLU A 173 -11.38 -7.62 2.35
CA GLU A 173 -12.77 -7.18 2.55
C GLU A 173 -13.77 -8.35 2.62
N LYS A 174 -13.38 -9.58 2.22
CA LYS A 174 -14.26 -10.76 2.08
C LYS A 174 -15.03 -11.21 3.34
N TYR A 175 -14.94 -10.49 4.46
CA TYR A 175 -15.66 -10.79 5.71
C TYR A 175 -16.42 -9.61 6.33
N LEU A 176 -16.60 -8.49 5.64
CA LEU A 176 -17.39 -7.34 6.16
C LEU A 176 -18.77 -7.15 5.49
N GLY A 177 -19.28 -8.18 4.83
CA GLY A 177 -20.63 -8.16 4.26
C GLY A 177 -21.79 -8.25 5.27
N HIS A 178 -21.53 -8.26 6.58
CA HIS A 178 -22.60 -8.46 7.58
C HIS A 178 -22.64 -7.51 8.77
N LEU A 179 -21.76 -6.50 8.86
CA LEU A 179 -21.70 -5.66 10.07
C LEU A 179 -21.85 -4.15 9.88
N ILE A 180 -22.08 -3.65 8.66
CA ILE A 180 -22.40 -2.22 8.49
C ILE A 180 -23.47 -2.02 7.40
N PHE A 181 -24.72 -2.34 7.73
CA PHE A 181 -25.89 -1.51 7.42
C PHE A 181 -26.91 -1.79 8.52
N THR A 182 -27.09 -0.79 9.41
CA THR A 182 -28.23 -0.56 10.34
C THR A 182 -28.79 -1.72 11.14
#